data_AF-A0AA37EHP9-F1
#
_entry.id   AF-A0AA37EHP9-F1
#
_cell.length_a   1.000
_cell.length_b   1.000
_cell.length_c   1.000
_cell.angle_alpha   90.00
_cell.angle_beta   90.00
_cell.angle_gamma   90.00
#
_symmetry.space_group_name_H-M   'P 1'
#
loop_
_entity.id
_entity.type
_entity.pdbx_description
1 polymer ?
#
loop_
_entity_poly.entity_id
_entity_poly.type
_entity_poly.pdbx_seq_one_letter_code
_entity_poly.pdbx_strand_id
1 'polypeptide(L)' 'MNRDQKRFTISVTPELAAELTAVKQSSYPGVPRDAMFRDLIIRGLAAWEKQSGKNSQPV' A
#
# COMPACT_ATOMS: atom_id res chain seq x y z
N MET A 1 10.29 22.92 -1.68
CA MET A 1 9.60 21.88 -0.87
C MET A 1 8.19 21.73 -1.39
N ASN A 2 7.80 20.51 -1.77
CA ASN A 2 6.50 20.22 -2.37
C ASN A 2 5.43 20.25 -1.25
N ARG A 3 4.55 21.27 -1.27
CA ARG A 3 3.64 21.59 -0.14
C ARG A 3 2.58 20.51 0.14
N ASP A 4 2.44 19.53 -0.76
CA ASP A 4 1.44 18.46 -0.66
C ASP A 4 1.97 17.14 -0.08
N GLN A 5 3.27 17.03 0.22
CA GLN A 5 3.84 15.81 0.79
C GLN A 5 3.58 15.72 2.30
N LYS A 6 2.58 14.93 2.70
CA LYS A 6 2.33 14.61 4.11
C LYS A 6 3.17 13.41 4.56
N ARG A 7 3.76 13.51 5.76
CA ARG A 7 4.49 12.42 6.42
C ARG A 7 3.62 11.81 7.51
N PHE A 8 3.47 10.49 7.45
CA PHE A 8 2.76 9.71 8.46
C PHE A 8 3.70 8.65 9.05
N THR A 9 3.49 8.34 10.32
CA THR A 9 4.13 7.21 10.99
C THR A 9 3.05 6.22 11.34
N ILE A 10 3.25 4.96 10.97
CA ILE A 10 2.35 3.86 11.30
C ILE A 10 3.12 2.78 12.06
N SER A 11 2.46 2.17 13.03
CA SER A 11 2.95 0.96 13.68
C SER A 11 2.38 -0.25 12.96
N VAL A 12 3.23 -1.23 12.66
CA VAL A 12 2.86 -2.51 12.06
C VAL A 12 3.43 -3.63 12.94
N THR A 13 2.80 -4.80 12.89
CA THR A 13 3.32 -5.95 13.63
C THR A 13 4.65 -6.44 13.02
N PRO A 14 5.50 -7.11 13.80
CA PRO A 14 6.78 -7.63 13.31
C PRO A 14 6.61 -8.61 12.13
N GLU A 15 5.56 -9.43 12.15
CA GLU A 15 5.26 -10.42 11.11
C GLU A 15 4.97 -9.72 9.79
N LEU A 16 4.11 -8.71 9.81
CA LEU A 16 3.81 -7.90 8.63
C LEU A 16 5.04 -7.13 8.13
N ALA A 17 5.91 -6.66 9.03
CA ALA A 17 7.15 -6.02 8.64
C ALA A 17 8.11 -6.98 7.91
N ALA A 18 8.17 -8.24 8.32
CA ALA A 18 8.96 -9.28 7.66
C ALA A 18 8.41 -9.59 6.26
N GLU A 19 7.09 -9.76 6.13
CA GLU A 19 6.43 -9.98 4.84
C GLU A 19 6.68 -8.81 3.87
N LEU A 20 6.51 -7.57 4.33
CA LEU A 20 6.78 -6.38 3.52
C LEU A 20 8.26 -6.29 3.09
N THR A 21 9.18 -6.79 3.91
CA THR A 21 10.60 -6.83 3.56
C THR A 21 10.87 -7.89 2.49
N ALA A 22 10.27 -9.07 2.60
CA ALA A 22 10.37 -10.12 1.58
C ALA A 22 9.78 -9.65 0.23
N VAL A 23 8.60 -9.02 0.24
CA VAL A 23 7.97 -8.43 -0.94
C VAL A 23 8.83 -7.34 -1.56
N LYS A 24 9.47 -6.49 -0.74
CA LYS A 24 10.39 -5.47 -1.23
C LYS A 24 11.56 -6.09 -2.01
N GLN A 25 12.15 -7.17 -1.49
CA GLN A 25 13.29 -7.84 -2.11
C GLN A 25 12.91 -8.54 -3.41
N SER A 26 11.72 -9.15 -3.48
CA SER A 26 11.29 -9.91 -4.66
C SER A 26 10.69 -9.02 -5.76
N SER A 27 9.78 -8.12 -5.41
CA SER A 27 8.93 -7.39 -6.35
C SER A 27 9.30 -5.91 -6.54
N TYR A 28 10.09 -5.35 -5.63
CA TYR A 28 10.50 -3.93 -5.66
C TYR A 28 12.02 -3.75 -5.53
N PRO A 29 12.85 -4.47 -6.31
CA PRO A 29 14.31 -4.35 -6.21
C PRO A 29 14.77 -2.93 -6.53
N GLY A 30 15.61 -2.35 -5.67
CA GLY A 30 16.15 -0.99 -5.84
C GLY A 30 15.15 0.15 -5.60
N VAL A 31 13.87 -0.14 -5.33
CA VAL A 31 12.85 0.89 -5.08
C VAL A 31 12.87 1.32 -3.61
N PRO A 32 12.80 2.62 -3.28
CA PRO A 32 12.66 3.10 -1.91
C PRO A 32 11.42 2.55 -1.20
N ARG A 33 11.50 2.35 0.12
CA ARG A 33 10.42 1.75 0.91
C ARG A 33 9.12 2.58 0.86
N ASP A 34 9.24 3.90 0.89
CA ASP A 34 8.10 4.83 0.79
C ASP A 34 7.43 4.79 -0.59
N ALA A 35 8.20 4.65 -1.66
CA ALA A 35 7.67 4.48 -3.01
C ALA A 35 6.90 3.16 -3.16
N MET A 36 7.42 2.06 -2.60
CA MET A 36 6.70 0.78 -2.51
C MET A 36 5.37 0.93 -1.76
N PHE A 37 5.37 1.57 -0.59
CA PHE A 37 4.12 1.77 0.16
C PHE A 37 3.10 2.62 -0.59
N ARG A 38 3.53 3.68 -1.28
CA ARG A 38 2.63 4.50 -2.11
C ARG A 38 1.97 3.66 -3.20
N ASP A 39 2.74 2.84 -3.91
CA ASP A 39 2.20 1.95 -4.95
C ASP A 39 1.23 0.91 -4.37
N LEU A 40 1.58 0.25 -3.26
CA LEU A 40 0.69 -0.70 -2.58
C LEU A 40 -0.61 -0.06 -2.12
N ILE A 41 -0.56 1.15 -1.55
CA ILE A 41 -1.77 1.88 -1.12
C ILE A 41 -2.65 2.23 -2.32
N ILE A 42 -2.06 2.76 -3.41
CA ILE A 42 -2.82 3.11 -4.63
C ILE A 42 -3.50 1.87 -5.22
N ARG A 43 -2.78 0.74 -5.31
CA ARG A 43 -3.35 -0.53 -5.80
C ARG A 43 -4.46 -1.05 -4.89
N GLY A 44 -4.26 -0.97 -3.57
CA GLY A 44 -5.26 -1.35 -2.57
C GLY A 44 -6.54 -0.53 -2.70
N LEU A 45 -6.42 0.80 -2.84
CA LEU A 45 -7.55 1.70 -3.05
C LEU A 45 -8.29 1.41 -4.36
N ALA A 46 -7.55 1.24 -5.47
CA ALA A 46 -8.16 0.93 -6.77
C ALA A 46 -8.85 -0.46 -6.78
N ALA A 47 -8.27 -1.45 -6.08
CA ALA A 47 -8.90 -2.76 -5.91
C ALA A 47 -10.17 -2.66 -5.04
N TRP A 48 -10.12 -1.85 -3.99
CA TRP A 48 -11.26 -1.61 -3.11
C TRP A 48 -12.40 -0.89 -3.84
N GLU A 49 -12.15 0.16 -4.61
CA GLU A 49 -13.20 0.84 -5.40
C GLU A 49 -13.88 -0.10 -6.38
N LYS A 50 -13.10 -0.95 -7.07
CA LYS A 50 -13.63 -1.97 -8.00
C LYS A 50 -14.51 -3.02 -7.30
N GLN A 51 -14.26 -3.30 -6.03
CA GLN A 51 -15.08 -4.22 -5.23
C GLN A 51 -16.27 -3.51 -4.57
N SER A 52 -16.11 -2.26 -4.15
CA SER A 52 -17.18 -1.47 -3.53
C SER A 52 -18.34 -1.25 -4.51
N GLY A 53 -18.06 -1.09 -5.81
CA GLY A 53 -19.10 -1.06 -6.84
C GLY A 53 -19.83 -2.39 -7.08
N LYS A 54 -19.28 -3.52 -6.60
CA LYS A 54 -19.90 -4.86 -6.69
C LYS A 54 -20.72 -5.24 -5.45
N ASN A 55 -20.40 -4.68 -4.29
CA ASN A 55 -21.14 -4.93 -3.04
C ASN A 55 -22.40 -4.06 -2.87
N SER A 56 -22.73 -3.20 -3.84
CA SER A 56 -23.95 -2.36 -3.84
C SER A 56 -25.13 -2.98 -4.58
N GLN A 57 -25.03 -4.21 -5.09
CA GLN A 57 -26.21 -4.91 -5.60
C GLN A 57 -26.97 -5.51 -4.41
N PRO A 58 -28.23 -5.10 -4.17
CA PRO A 58 -29.04 -5.73 -3.13
C PRO A 58 -29.34 -7.17 -3.57
N VAL A 59 -29.12 -8.11 -2.66
CA VAL A 59 -29.76 -9.43 -2.71
C VAL A 59 -31.24 -9.30 -2.39
#